data_AF-A0A8H7EDL4-F1
#
_entry.id   AF-A0A8H7EDL4-F1
#
_cell.length_a   1.000
_cell.length_b   1.000
_cell.length_c   1.000
_cell.angle_alpha   90.00
_cell.angle_beta   90.00
_cell.angle_gamma   90.00
#
_symmetry.space_group_name_H-M   'P 1'
#
loop_
_entity.id
_entity.type
_entity.pdbx_description
1 polymer ?
#
loop_
_entity_poly.entity_id
_entity_poly.type
_entity_poly.pdbx_seq_one_letter_code
_entity_poly.pdbx_strand_id
1 'polypeptide(L)'
;MPRTLDETYTRMLSFIDNLYFNEARAALEWLAFGFSPLSVAQLADACSIQIDNFQEPAFEACGYEALVGLFSVLSLLIIVQDDLSDHETDDKTGDVVDNDYPADSTQNHLPNKYDKAHYSQTVRLAHFSVKEYLVSNRLRQSRFELSRYALRETEVQLSLAQRGCAYLLYFTEQWNAKIWVDEAKSPRKPTWRHDNSEIREYRPNSLEDFAPIYTLLPYVCTHWPGHQALVELIEEPLPVSMRLHLRILQNDRARTSWIRLHIHYSHFGGWQNSTALYWAAFLDLRQSVSLLCNSKSSQDINKAGRLHCTALQAATSRGNEKVVEILIASGADVNCKRGSHGTALQAAAFLGHTKIVDMLMANGADVNCDAGSFGTALQSAAWCGHEVVVDMLIANGADIRYHANRIGSTALTGSAMNGHGNIVSKLLKVDVDNRTLNFRSGLGTALYQAARKGHEQIVEELFQVGADHGDAMEIATQEGHAGVVRVLIKYGAVYEPVDEV
;
A
#
# COMPACT_ATOMS: atom_id res chain seq x y z
N MET A 1 -1.77 30.68 37.38
CA MET A 1 -1.70 29.39 36.66
C MET A 1 -3.02 29.19 35.95
N PRO A 2 -3.03 28.72 34.69
CA PRO A 2 -4.26 28.33 34.01
C PRO A 2 -5.03 27.33 34.86
N ARG A 3 -6.36 27.46 34.90
CA ARG A 3 -7.25 26.57 35.67
C ARG A 3 -7.63 25.32 34.88
N THR A 4 -7.47 25.36 33.56
CA THR A 4 -7.79 24.27 32.64
C THR A 4 -6.68 24.06 31.62
N LEU A 5 -6.67 22.88 30.98
CA LEU A 5 -5.78 22.60 29.84
C LEU A 5 -6.10 23.51 28.65
N ASP A 6 -7.37 23.84 28.43
CA ASP A 6 -7.79 24.76 27.37
C ASP A 6 -7.20 26.17 27.57
N GLU A 7 -7.23 26.70 28.80
CA GLU A 7 -6.58 27.99 29.12
C GLU A 7 -5.06 27.92 28.93
N THR A 8 -4.47 26.75 29.23
CA THR A 8 -3.05 26.49 29.02
C THR A 8 -2.70 26.58 27.53
N TYR A 9 -3.42 25.85 26.67
CA TYR A 9 -3.18 25.85 25.23
C TYR A 9 -3.53 27.16 24.56
N THR A 10 -4.60 27.84 25.00
CA THR A 10 -4.94 29.20 24.55
C THR A 10 -3.78 30.15 24.77
N ARG A 11 -3.19 30.10 25.98
CA ARG A 11 -2.07 30.95 26.32
C ARG A 11 -0.83 30.60 25.49
N MET A 12 -0.55 29.32 25.30
CA MET A 12 0.57 28.87 24.45
C MET A 12 0.42 29.36 23.00
N LEU A 13 -0.75 29.20 22.38
CA LEU A 13 -1.03 29.69 21.03
C LEU A 13 -0.95 31.22 20.93
N SER A 14 -1.35 31.95 21.98
CA SER A 14 -1.28 33.42 22.00
C SER A 14 0.15 33.99 22.03
N PHE A 15 1.14 33.18 22.41
CA PHE A 15 2.55 33.58 22.40
C PHE A 15 3.22 33.42 21.02
N ILE A 16 2.54 32.78 20.07
CA ILE A 16 3.03 32.65 18.70
C ILE A 16 2.87 34.00 18.01
N ASP A 17 4.01 34.60 17.64
CA ASP A 17 4.01 35.86 16.90
C ASP A 17 3.23 35.71 15.58
N ASN A 18 2.51 36.76 15.19
CA ASN A 18 1.80 36.82 13.92
C ASN A 18 2.73 36.61 12.72
N LEU A 19 4.00 36.99 12.83
CA LEU A 19 5.01 36.78 11.80
C LEU A 19 5.22 35.30 11.48
N TYR A 20 5.15 34.41 12.48
CA TYR A 20 5.36 32.97 12.34
C TYR A 20 4.06 32.18 12.23
N PHE A 21 2.94 32.85 11.97
CA PHE A 21 1.62 32.22 12.01
C PHE A 21 1.51 31.09 10.98
N ASN A 22 1.93 31.31 9.74
CA ASN A 22 1.76 30.36 8.65
C ASN A 22 2.60 29.10 8.87
N GLU A 23 3.84 29.27 9.31
CA GLU A 23 4.80 28.22 9.63
C GLU A 23 4.36 27.42 10.85
N ALA A 24 3.94 28.12 11.92
CA ALA A 24 3.40 27.48 13.11
C ALA A 24 2.15 26.66 12.80
N ARG A 25 1.24 27.22 11.99
CA ARG A 25 0.03 26.51 11.56
C ARG A 25 0.38 25.29 10.72
N ALA A 26 1.25 25.43 9.71
CA ALA A 26 1.69 24.33 8.87
C ALA A 26 2.35 23.22 9.70
N ALA A 27 3.21 23.57 10.66
CA ALA A 27 3.85 22.60 11.53
C ALA A 27 2.83 21.85 12.39
N LEU A 28 1.85 22.56 12.97
CA LEU A 28 0.78 21.94 13.75
C LEU A 28 -0.12 21.04 12.88
N GLU A 29 -0.38 21.40 11.62
CA GLU A 29 -1.08 20.57 10.64
C GLU A 29 -0.34 19.24 10.40
N TRP A 30 0.95 19.31 10.08
CA TRP A 30 1.81 18.13 9.87
C TRP A 30 1.91 17.24 11.13
N LEU A 31 2.14 17.85 12.30
CA LEU A 31 2.29 17.11 13.55
C LEU A 31 0.97 16.48 14.04
N ALA A 32 -0.17 17.09 13.72
CA ALA A 32 -1.47 16.58 14.12
C ALA A 32 -2.02 15.49 13.17
N PHE A 33 -1.75 15.59 11.86
CA PHE A 33 -2.42 14.76 10.85
C PHE A 33 -1.47 14.00 9.90
N GLY A 34 -0.16 14.14 10.05
CA GLY A 34 0.81 13.30 9.34
C GLY A 34 0.65 11.82 9.68
N PHE A 35 0.84 10.95 8.68
CA PHE A 35 0.72 9.49 8.85
C PHE A 35 1.94 8.85 9.54
N SER A 36 3.08 9.54 9.54
CA SER A 36 4.26 9.15 10.27
C SER A 36 4.86 10.35 10.99
N PRO A 37 5.54 10.16 12.13
CA PRO A 37 6.36 11.20 12.74
C PRO A 37 7.37 11.75 11.71
N LEU A 38 7.59 13.06 11.75
CA LEU A 38 8.58 13.72 10.90
C LEU A 38 9.84 14.00 11.71
N SER A 39 11.00 13.91 11.08
CA SER A 39 12.22 14.48 11.64
C SER A 39 12.17 16.01 11.61
N VAL A 40 13.03 16.67 12.39
CA VAL A 40 13.17 18.13 12.35
C VAL A 40 13.39 18.63 10.92
N ALA A 41 14.31 17.98 10.20
CA ALA A 41 14.63 18.34 8.82
C ALA A 41 13.41 18.18 7.88
N GLN A 42 12.67 17.07 8.03
CA GLN A 42 11.45 16.84 7.25
C GLN A 42 10.38 17.89 7.53
N LEU A 43 10.16 18.23 8.79
CA LEU A 43 9.19 19.25 9.19
C LEU A 43 9.56 20.64 8.64
N ALA A 44 10.86 20.96 8.58
CA ALA A 44 11.38 22.17 7.93
C ALA A 44 10.95 22.26 6.47
N ASP A 45 11.30 21.21 5.71
CA ASP A 45 10.99 21.12 4.28
C ASP A 45 9.47 21.19 4.09
N ALA A 46 8.69 20.56 4.97
CA ALA A 46 7.24 20.54 4.91
C ALA A 46 6.59 21.92 5.17
N CYS A 47 7.18 22.72 6.06
CA CYS A 47 6.73 24.06 6.37
C CYS A 47 7.12 25.08 5.29
N SER A 48 8.18 24.83 4.53
CA SER A 48 8.66 25.72 3.45
C SER A 48 7.70 25.82 2.24
N ILE A 49 6.70 24.94 2.16
CA ILE A 49 5.77 24.83 1.04
C ILE A 49 4.54 25.70 1.32
N GLN A 50 4.39 26.84 0.66
CA GLN A 50 3.19 27.67 0.80
C GLN A 50 2.13 27.25 -0.22
N ILE A 51 0.89 27.08 0.26
CA ILE A 51 -0.27 26.77 -0.58
C ILE A 51 -1.36 27.79 -0.28
N ASP A 52 -1.34 28.86 -1.04
CA ASP A 52 -2.37 29.88 -0.97
C ASP A 52 -3.56 29.50 -1.86
N ASN A 53 -4.77 29.65 -1.31
CA ASN A 53 -6.05 29.32 -1.94
C ASN A 53 -6.08 29.68 -3.44
N PHE A 54 -5.88 28.65 -4.27
CA PHE A 54 -5.95 28.67 -5.74
C PHE A 54 -4.72 29.18 -6.51
N GLN A 55 -3.58 29.43 -5.86
CA GLN A 55 -2.31 29.77 -6.52
C GLN A 55 -1.39 28.55 -6.68
N GLU A 56 -0.41 28.66 -7.57
CA GLU A 56 0.65 27.64 -7.68
C GLU A 56 1.48 27.60 -6.38
N PRO A 57 1.85 26.42 -5.88
CA PRO A 57 2.64 26.29 -4.67
C PRO A 57 3.97 27.06 -4.77
N ALA A 58 4.32 27.79 -3.72
CA ALA A 58 5.58 28.51 -3.60
C ALA A 58 6.50 27.83 -2.58
N PHE A 59 7.80 27.88 -2.80
CA PHE A 59 8.82 27.33 -1.90
C PHE A 59 9.66 28.47 -1.34
N GLU A 60 9.64 28.65 -0.02
CA GLU A 60 10.46 29.67 0.62
C GLU A 60 11.92 29.24 0.73
N ALA A 61 12.83 30.15 0.40
CA ALA A 61 14.27 29.88 0.38
C ALA A 61 14.90 29.71 1.79
N CYS A 62 14.20 30.15 2.85
CA CYS A 62 14.74 30.30 4.22
C CYS A 62 14.28 29.21 5.21
N GLY A 63 13.80 28.04 4.73
CA GLY A 63 13.12 27.03 5.55
C GLY A 63 13.83 26.58 6.85
N TYR A 64 15.16 26.60 6.90
CA TYR A 64 15.93 26.22 8.11
C TYR A 64 16.15 27.38 9.10
N GLU A 65 16.21 28.63 8.66
CA GLU A 65 16.27 29.79 9.57
C GLU A 65 14.94 29.95 10.30
N ALA A 66 13.83 29.65 9.61
CA ALA A 66 12.50 29.62 10.17
C ALA A 66 12.32 28.50 11.22
N LEU A 67 13.02 27.36 11.12
CA LEU A 67 12.92 26.23 12.06
C LEU A 67 13.34 26.59 13.50
N VAL A 68 14.44 27.34 13.66
CA VAL A 68 14.93 27.74 14.99
C VAL A 68 13.91 28.65 15.66
N GLY A 69 13.36 29.61 14.90
CA GLY A 69 12.25 30.45 15.34
C GLY A 69 11.01 29.61 15.67
N LEU A 70 10.61 28.72 14.76
CA LEU A 70 9.44 27.85 14.89
C LEU A 70 9.49 26.96 16.13
N PHE A 71 10.63 26.32 16.43
CA PHE A 71 10.77 25.48 17.61
C PHE A 71 10.85 26.29 18.89
N SER A 72 11.47 27.46 18.88
CA SER A 72 11.42 28.35 20.04
C SER A 72 9.97 28.73 20.37
N VAL A 73 9.16 28.99 19.34
CA VAL A 73 7.77 29.40 19.42
C VAL A 73 6.84 28.24 19.79
N LEU A 74 7.08 27.04 19.26
CA LEU A 74 6.27 25.84 19.50
C LEU A 74 6.77 24.97 20.66
N SER A 75 7.86 25.34 21.34
CA SER A 75 8.54 24.55 22.40
C SER A 75 7.62 24.00 23.49
N LEU A 76 6.48 24.65 23.75
CA LEU A 76 5.50 24.23 24.74
C LEU A 76 4.42 23.27 24.21
N LEU A 77 4.33 23.11 22.90
CA LEU A 77 3.33 22.30 22.18
C LEU A 77 3.92 21.04 21.54
N ILE A 78 5.25 20.97 21.41
CA ILE A 78 5.96 19.88 20.74
C ILE A 78 7.02 19.26 21.66
N ILE A 79 7.37 18.01 21.38
CA ILE A 79 8.53 17.33 21.94
C ILE A 79 9.43 16.93 20.77
N VAL A 80 10.73 17.16 20.95
CA VAL A 80 11.79 16.69 20.04
C VAL A 80 12.49 15.52 20.75
N GLN A 81 12.51 14.36 20.11
CA GLN A 81 13.09 13.13 20.65
C GLN A 81 14.28 12.69 19.79
N ASP A 82 15.39 12.35 20.44
CA ASP A 82 16.50 11.66 19.75
C ASP A 82 16.03 10.29 19.29
N ASP A 83 16.40 9.92 18.06
CA ASP A 83 16.28 8.54 17.60
C ASP A 83 17.31 7.73 18.38
N LEU A 84 16.88 7.11 19.48
CA LEU A 84 17.62 6.03 20.12
C LEU A 84 17.61 4.84 19.16
N SER A 85 18.45 4.88 18.13
CA SER A 85 18.98 3.65 17.58
C SER A 85 19.78 3.01 18.71
N ASP A 86 19.38 1.81 19.14
CA ASP A 86 20.16 0.94 20.00
C ASP A 86 21.52 0.66 19.34
N HIS A 87 22.46 1.60 19.49
CA HIS A 87 23.87 1.29 19.52
C HIS A 87 24.16 1.01 20.99
N GLU A 88 23.88 -0.22 21.43
CA GLU A 88 24.75 -0.86 22.40
C GLU A 88 26.15 -0.82 21.79
N THR A 89 26.88 0.26 22.08
CA THR A 89 28.32 0.30 21.85
C THR A 89 28.89 -0.71 22.82
N ASP A 90 29.20 -1.88 22.29
CA ASP A 90 30.07 -2.85 22.92
C ASP A 90 31.33 -2.11 23.36
N ASP A 91 31.39 -1.88 24.66
CA ASP A 91 32.49 -1.31 25.39
C ASP A 91 33.64 -2.33 25.33
N LYS A 92 34.54 -2.17 24.34
CA LYS A 92 35.91 -2.75 24.31
C LYS A 92 36.65 -2.35 23.03
N THR A 93 37.48 -1.32 23.14
CA THR A 93 38.95 -1.38 23.12
C THR A 93 39.46 0.01 22.79
N GLY A 94 40.22 0.58 23.71
CA GLY A 94 40.87 1.87 23.50
C GLY A 94 41.90 1.79 22.38
N ASP A 95 41.89 2.80 21.53
CA ASP A 95 43.08 3.30 20.88
C ASP A 95 43.02 4.82 20.88
N VAL A 96 44.02 5.40 21.54
CA VAL A 96 44.28 6.83 21.64
C VAL A 96 44.73 7.31 20.27
N VAL A 97 43.99 8.25 19.67
CA VAL A 97 44.53 9.09 18.62
C VAL A 97 44.15 10.54 18.93
N ASP A 98 45.13 11.27 19.45
CA ASP A 98 45.12 12.72 19.58
C ASP A 98 44.74 13.37 18.24
N ASN A 99 43.82 14.33 18.30
CA ASN A 99 43.81 15.45 17.36
C ASN A 99 43.32 16.70 18.08
N ASP A 100 44.31 17.52 18.44
CA ASP A 100 44.19 18.93 18.80
C ASP A 100 43.33 19.69 17.79
N TYR A 101 42.27 20.34 18.26
CA TYR A 101 41.77 21.58 17.67
C TYR A 101 41.52 22.61 18.79
N PRO A 102 42.00 23.85 18.63
CA PRO A 102 41.93 24.84 19.68
C PRO A 102 40.51 25.35 19.89
N ALA A 103 40.18 25.63 21.15
CA ALA A 103 39.02 26.38 21.55
C ALA A 103 39.12 27.81 20.97
N ASP A 104 38.28 28.12 19.98
CA ASP A 104 37.91 29.51 19.70
C ASP A 104 36.39 29.62 19.54
N SER A 105 35.81 30.26 20.54
CA SER A 105 34.43 30.70 20.61
C SER A 105 34.18 31.82 19.59
N THR A 106 32.96 31.89 19.07
CA THR A 106 32.35 33.04 18.36
C THR A 106 32.44 33.10 16.83
N GLN A 107 32.02 32.05 16.12
CA GLN A 107 31.35 32.23 14.83
C GLN A 107 30.12 31.32 14.73
N ASN A 108 28.94 31.91 14.86
CA ASN A 108 27.67 31.32 14.42
C ASN A 108 27.77 31.09 12.91
N HIS A 109 28.24 29.92 12.49
CA HIS A 109 28.03 29.48 11.12
C HIS A 109 26.58 29.06 10.98
N LEU A 110 25.86 29.77 10.10
CA LEU A 110 24.50 29.41 9.68
C LEU A 110 24.47 27.94 9.22
N PRO A 111 23.44 27.16 9.57
CA PRO A 111 23.42 25.72 9.30
C PRO A 111 23.48 25.44 7.80
N ASN A 112 24.38 24.56 7.40
CA ASN A 112 24.43 24.05 6.05
C ASN A 112 23.28 23.04 5.85
N LYS A 113 22.55 23.12 4.73
CA LYS A 113 21.47 22.19 4.34
C LYS A 113 21.89 20.70 4.39
N TYR A 114 23.19 20.44 4.43
CA TYR A 114 23.81 19.12 4.39
C TYR A 114 24.22 18.55 5.75
N ASP A 115 23.99 19.25 6.87
CA ASP A 115 24.41 18.78 8.19
C ASP A 115 23.36 17.87 8.85
N LYS A 116 23.43 16.57 8.53
CA LYS A 116 22.49 15.53 9.00
C LYS A 116 22.57 15.26 10.51
N ALA A 117 23.71 15.53 11.14
CA ALA A 117 23.99 15.09 12.51
C ALA A 117 23.11 15.78 13.56
N HIS A 118 22.53 16.94 13.24
CA HIS A 118 21.83 17.77 14.21
C HIS A 118 20.29 17.77 14.09
N TYR A 119 19.70 17.10 13.09
CA TYR A 119 18.25 17.24 12.80
C TYR A 119 17.53 15.95 12.38
N SER A 120 18.08 14.78 12.73
CA SER A 120 17.40 13.48 12.60
C SER A 120 16.30 13.27 13.64
N GLN A 121 16.36 14.00 14.76
CA GLN A 121 15.42 13.94 15.86
C GLN A 121 13.97 13.99 15.38
N THR A 122 13.11 13.15 15.95
CA THR A 122 11.70 13.11 15.61
C THR A 122 10.92 14.17 16.40
N VAL A 123 10.01 14.85 15.72
CA VAL A 123 9.15 15.89 16.31
C VAL A 123 7.72 15.37 16.42
N ARG A 124 7.11 15.54 17.59
CA ARG A 124 5.72 15.13 17.86
C ARG A 124 5.01 16.18 18.70
N LEU A 125 3.68 16.16 18.71
CA LEU A 125 2.91 16.95 19.68
C LEU A 125 3.24 16.48 21.10
N ALA A 126 3.37 17.44 22.02
CA ALA A 126 3.78 17.15 23.39
C ALA A 126 2.77 16.29 24.16
N HIS A 127 1.49 16.38 23.80
CA HIS A 127 0.43 15.59 24.41
C HIS A 127 -0.74 15.40 23.43
N PHE A 128 -1.47 14.28 23.55
CA PHE A 128 -2.64 13.99 22.70
C PHE A 128 -3.70 15.09 22.76
N SER A 129 -3.91 15.69 23.94
CA SER A 129 -4.87 16.77 24.14
C SER A 129 -4.51 18.07 23.40
N VAL A 130 -3.28 18.24 22.92
CA VAL A 130 -2.93 19.36 22.03
C VAL A 130 -3.72 19.23 20.73
N LYS A 131 -3.70 18.05 20.10
CA LYS A 131 -4.49 17.77 18.89
C LYS A 131 -5.98 17.94 19.17
N GLU A 132 -6.49 17.39 20.28
CA GLU A 132 -7.91 17.54 20.66
C GLU A 132 -8.33 19.00 20.78
N TYR A 133 -7.47 19.83 21.38
CA TYR A 133 -7.73 21.26 21.52
C TYR A 133 -7.74 21.96 20.16
N LEU A 134 -6.76 21.68 19.30
CA LEU A 134 -6.67 22.25 17.95
C LEU A 134 -7.89 21.92 17.08
N VAL A 135 -8.47 20.72 17.21
CA VAL A 135 -9.68 20.34 16.47
C VAL A 135 -10.97 20.77 17.15
N SER A 136 -10.92 21.29 18.38
CA SER A 136 -12.11 21.54 19.19
C SER A 136 -12.97 22.69 18.66
N ASN A 137 -14.29 22.57 18.87
CA ASN A 137 -15.21 23.70 18.67
C ASN A 137 -14.90 24.90 19.59
N ARG A 138 -14.25 24.63 20.73
CA ARG A 138 -13.88 25.66 21.72
C ARG A 138 -12.86 26.63 21.13
N LEU A 139 -11.82 26.12 20.47
CA LEU A 139 -10.84 26.96 19.77
C LEU A 139 -11.48 27.65 18.56
N ARG A 140 -12.35 26.97 17.80
CA ARG A 140 -13.05 27.57 16.64
C ARG A 140 -13.92 28.77 17.02
N GLN A 141 -14.56 28.73 18.19
CA GLN A 141 -15.44 29.78 18.70
C GLN A 141 -14.70 30.81 19.59
N SER A 142 -13.37 30.68 19.71
CA SER A 142 -12.56 31.61 20.48
C SER A 142 -12.36 32.95 19.73
N ARG A 143 -11.54 33.84 20.28
CA ARG A 143 -11.20 35.12 19.64
C ARG A 143 -10.54 34.86 18.27
N PHE A 144 -10.74 35.79 17.34
CA PHE A 144 -10.30 35.65 15.95
C PHE A 144 -8.81 35.27 15.81
N GLU A 145 -7.94 35.87 16.62
CA GLU A 145 -6.49 35.63 16.62
C GLU A 145 -6.11 34.20 17.03
N LEU A 146 -7.01 33.49 17.71
CA LEU A 146 -6.80 32.12 18.19
C LEU A 146 -7.57 31.10 17.34
N SER A 147 -8.77 31.44 16.87
CA SER A 147 -9.57 30.57 16.02
C SER A 147 -8.88 30.24 14.69
N ARG A 148 -7.92 31.07 14.26
CA ARG A 148 -7.05 30.80 13.12
C ARG A 148 -6.07 29.62 13.31
N TYR A 149 -5.93 29.05 14.51
CA TYR A 149 -5.20 27.80 14.72
C TYR A 149 -6.13 26.57 14.77
N ALA A 150 -7.45 26.79 14.68
CA ALA A 150 -8.39 25.69 14.69
C ALA A 150 -8.25 24.85 13.43
N LEU A 151 -8.07 23.55 13.62
CA LEU A 151 -7.86 22.58 12.56
C LEU A 151 -9.17 21.87 12.24
N ARG A 152 -9.49 21.81 10.95
CA ARG A 152 -10.55 20.97 10.40
C ARG A 152 -9.89 19.86 9.62
N GLU A 153 -10.13 18.62 10.03
CA GLU A 153 -9.44 17.45 9.48
C GLU A 153 -9.45 17.44 7.96
N THR A 154 -10.60 17.67 7.33
CA THR A 154 -10.75 17.69 5.87
C THR A 154 -9.88 18.75 5.19
N GLU A 155 -9.86 19.98 5.70
CA GLU A 155 -9.03 21.08 5.19
C GLU A 155 -7.54 20.78 5.39
N VAL A 156 -7.18 20.19 6.53
CA VAL A 156 -5.79 19.80 6.82
C VAL A 156 -5.34 18.66 5.91
N GLN A 157 -6.15 17.61 5.72
CA GLN A 157 -5.82 16.52 4.79
C GLN A 157 -5.61 17.04 3.37
N LEU A 158 -6.42 18.04 2.94
CA LEU A 158 -6.22 18.71 1.65
C LEU A 158 -4.90 19.49 1.61
N SER A 159 -4.60 20.29 2.64
CA SER A 159 -3.33 21.00 2.78
C SER A 159 -2.14 20.05 2.68
N LEU A 160 -2.14 18.95 3.44
CA LEU A 160 -1.07 17.94 3.44
C LEU A 160 -0.94 17.23 2.09
N ALA A 161 -2.06 16.83 1.47
CA ALA A 161 -2.07 16.22 0.14
C ALA A 161 -1.48 17.15 -0.91
N GLN A 162 -1.89 18.42 -0.91
CA GLN A 162 -1.41 19.42 -1.86
C GLN A 162 0.07 19.75 -1.63
N ARG A 163 0.52 19.89 -0.37
CA ARG A 163 1.94 20.12 -0.04
C ARG A 163 2.81 18.96 -0.50
N GLY A 164 2.38 17.72 -0.24
CA GLY A 164 3.04 16.53 -0.76
C GLY A 164 3.11 16.55 -2.28
N CYS A 165 1.98 16.77 -2.96
CA CYS A 165 1.95 16.79 -4.42
C CYS A 165 2.84 17.90 -5.01
N ALA A 166 2.81 19.10 -4.42
CA ALA A 166 3.63 20.24 -4.81
C ALA A 166 5.13 19.91 -4.69
N TYR A 167 5.55 19.35 -3.56
CA TYR A 167 6.94 18.99 -3.30
C TYR A 167 7.45 17.96 -4.31
N LEU A 168 6.64 16.94 -4.61
CA LEU A 168 6.97 15.92 -5.60
C LEU A 168 7.05 16.51 -7.01
N LEU A 169 6.09 17.37 -7.40
CA LEU A 169 6.12 18.04 -8.70
C LEU A 169 7.36 18.92 -8.83
N TYR A 170 7.65 19.74 -7.82
CA TYR A 170 8.85 20.57 -7.76
C TYR A 170 10.13 19.74 -7.93
N PHE A 171 10.25 18.62 -7.21
CA PHE A 171 11.35 17.68 -7.38
C PHE A 171 11.46 17.18 -8.83
N THR A 172 10.34 16.76 -9.43
CA THR A 172 10.33 16.20 -10.80
C THR A 172 10.55 17.24 -11.91
N GLU A 173 10.22 18.51 -11.65
CA GLU A 173 10.34 19.64 -12.57
C GLU A 173 11.74 20.28 -12.52
N GLN A 174 12.31 20.49 -11.32
CA GLN A 174 13.62 21.15 -11.12
C GLN A 174 14.82 20.23 -11.38
N TRP A 175 14.73 18.95 -11.02
CA TRP A 175 15.81 17.98 -11.26
C TRP A 175 15.57 17.21 -12.56
N ASN A 176 16.65 16.89 -13.27
CA ASN A 176 16.67 16.12 -14.51
C ASN A 176 15.99 14.74 -14.35
N ALA A 177 14.66 14.68 -14.37
CA ALA A 177 13.93 13.43 -14.58
C ALA A 177 14.21 12.82 -15.98
N LYS A 178 15.04 13.48 -16.80
CA LYS A 178 15.80 12.88 -17.91
C LYS A 178 16.50 11.58 -17.53
N ILE A 179 17.10 11.50 -16.34
CA ILE A 179 17.83 10.29 -15.88
C ILE A 179 16.90 9.06 -15.86
N TRP A 180 15.62 9.26 -15.58
CA TRP A 180 14.67 8.17 -15.41
C TRP A 180 13.85 7.91 -16.69
N VAL A 181 13.52 8.93 -17.49
CA VAL A 181 12.67 8.76 -18.69
C VAL A 181 13.48 8.34 -19.93
N ASP A 182 14.69 8.87 -20.15
CA ASP A 182 15.46 8.66 -21.40
C ASP A 182 16.32 7.37 -21.40
N GLU A 183 16.56 6.76 -20.24
CA GLU A 183 17.32 5.50 -20.13
C GLU A 183 16.49 4.23 -20.38
N ALA A 184 15.41 4.35 -21.16
CA ALA A 184 14.64 3.23 -21.70
C ALA A 184 15.40 2.38 -22.76
N LYS A 185 16.73 2.24 -22.62
CA LYS A 185 17.44 1.13 -23.28
C LYS A 185 17.10 -0.13 -22.48
N SER A 186 16.59 -1.14 -23.18
CA SER A 186 16.34 -2.47 -22.60
C SER A 186 17.53 -2.90 -21.73
N PRO A 187 17.30 -3.58 -20.59
CA PRO A 187 18.41 -4.13 -19.82
C PRO A 187 19.28 -4.95 -20.77
N ARG A 188 20.53 -4.52 -21.00
CA ARG A 188 21.46 -5.29 -21.81
C ARG A 188 21.58 -6.66 -21.14
N LYS A 189 21.31 -7.73 -21.90
CA LYS A 189 21.65 -9.09 -21.49
C LYS A 189 23.09 -9.06 -20.97
N PRO A 190 23.41 -9.71 -19.83
CA PRO A 190 24.75 -9.65 -19.27
C PRO A 190 25.71 -10.26 -20.29
N THR A 191 26.41 -9.43 -21.04
CA THR A 191 27.56 -9.85 -21.83
C THR A 191 28.73 -9.85 -20.88
N TRP A 192 29.09 -11.04 -20.41
CA TRP A 192 30.35 -11.27 -19.73
C TRP A 192 31.48 -10.79 -20.66
N ARG A 193 32.08 -9.64 -20.33
CA ARG A 193 33.36 -9.21 -20.90
C ARG A 193 34.32 -8.97 -19.76
N HIS A 194 35.38 -9.75 -19.77
CA HIS A 194 36.57 -9.53 -18.96
C HIS A 194 37.34 -8.34 -19.55
N ASP A 195 37.17 -7.15 -18.99
CA ASP A 195 38.29 -6.20 -18.94
C ASP A 195 38.07 -5.11 -17.88
N ASN A 196 39.10 -4.87 -17.07
CA ASN A 196 39.11 -4.04 -15.86
C ASN A 196 39.46 -2.58 -16.19
N SER A 197 38.49 -1.82 -16.70
CA SER A 197 38.54 -0.35 -16.65
C SER A 197 37.19 0.21 -16.21
N GLU A 198 37.02 0.30 -14.89
CA GLU A 198 35.84 0.87 -14.26
C GLU A 198 35.78 2.39 -14.50
N ILE A 199 35.06 2.81 -15.54
CA ILE A 199 34.36 4.10 -15.46
C ILE A 199 33.14 3.85 -14.56
N ARG A 200 33.28 4.11 -13.26
CA ARG A 200 32.13 4.16 -12.34
C ARG A 200 31.31 5.41 -12.65
N GLU A 201 30.40 5.32 -13.62
CA GLU A 201 29.26 6.23 -13.72
C GLU A 201 28.41 6.03 -12.46
N TYR A 202 28.57 6.92 -11.46
CA TYR A 202 27.70 6.95 -10.30
C TYR A 202 26.29 7.32 -10.76
N ARG A 203 25.35 6.39 -10.59
CA ARG A 203 23.93 6.58 -10.91
C ARG A 203 23.15 6.65 -9.59
N PRO A 204 22.56 7.80 -9.23
CA PRO A 204 21.74 7.89 -8.02
C PRO A 204 20.47 7.05 -8.24
N ASN A 205 20.38 5.93 -7.53
CA ASN A 205 19.39 4.87 -7.75
C ASN A 205 18.51 4.63 -6.52
N SER A 206 18.79 5.27 -5.38
CA SER A 206 18.01 5.12 -4.16
C SER A 206 17.45 6.46 -3.67
N LEU A 207 16.39 6.38 -2.89
CA LEU A 207 15.79 7.53 -2.23
C LEU A 207 16.77 8.20 -1.24
N GLU A 208 17.75 7.43 -0.75
CA GLU A 208 18.81 7.85 0.17
C GLU A 208 19.82 8.80 -0.51
N ASP A 209 19.99 8.69 -1.84
CA ASP A 209 20.87 9.58 -2.61
C ASP A 209 20.32 11.02 -2.65
N PHE A 210 18.99 11.20 -2.58
CA PHE A 210 18.32 12.51 -2.63
C PHE A 210 17.90 13.03 -1.26
N ALA A 211 17.79 12.15 -0.25
CA ALA A 211 17.44 12.50 1.11
C ALA A 211 18.25 13.67 1.72
N PRO A 212 19.55 13.89 1.41
CA PRO A 212 20.29 15.05 1.93
C PRO A 212 19.79 16.41 1.40
N ILE A 213 19.14 16.45 0.24
CA ILE A 213 18.66 17.69 -0.40
C ILE A 213 17.14 17.82 -0.31
N TYR A 214 16.44 16.68 -0.35
CA TYR A 214 15.00 16.56 -0.35
C TYR A 214 14.55 15.67 0.80
N THR A 215 14.58 16.20 2.02
CA THR A 215 14.42 15.41 3.24
C THR A 215 13.00 14.88 3.41
N LEU A 216 11.99 15.63 2.92
CA LEU A 216 10.58 15.24 2.95
C LEU A 216 10.18 14.25 1.84
N LEU A 217 11.01 14.06 0.81
CA LEU A 217 10.70 13.19 -0.33
C LEU A 217 10.26 11.75 0.06
N PRO A 218 10.88 11.06 1.04
CA PRO A 218 10.43 9.73 1.49
C PRO A 218 9.01 9.73 2.00
N TYR A 219 8.67 10.72 2.82
CA TYR A 219 7.33 10.89 3.35
C TYR A 219 6.35 11.14 2.21
N VAL A 220 6.65 12.09 1.32
CA VAL A 220 5.73 12.46 0.24
C VAL A 220 5.45 11.26 -0.65
N CYS A 221 6.49 10.57 -1.13
CA CYS A 221 6.34 9.48 -2.09
C CYS A 221 5.42 8.36 -1.58
N THR A 222 5.33 8.18 -0.27
CA THR A 222 4.54 7.15 0.40
C THR A 222 3.15 7.64 0.84
N HIS A 223 3.04 8.88 1.32
CA HIS A 223 1.86 9.32 2.09
C HIS A 223 0.93 10.30 1.37
N TRP A 224 1.37 11.02 0.33
CA TRP A 224 0.49 11.94 -0.41
C TRP A 224 -0.82 11.28 -0.90
N PRO A 225 -0.83 10.02 -1.40
CA PRO A 225 -2.07 9.40 -1.86
C PRO A 225 -3.06 9.15 -0.74
N GLY A 226 -2.58 8.82 0.47
CA GLY A 226 -3.43 8.60 1.62
C GLY A 226 -4.15 9.88 2.06
N HIS A 227 -3.43 11.01 2.07
CA HIS A 227 -4.02 12.30 2.41
C HIS A 227 -5.09 12.67 1.37
N GLN A 228 -4.79 12.47 0.08
CA GLN A 228 -5.73 12.74 -1.00
C GLN A 228 -6.97 11.83 -0.96
N ALA A 229 -6.81 10.54 -0.63
CA ALA A 229 -7.92 9.61 -0.48
C ALA A 229 -8.89 10.03 0.64
N LEU A 230 -8.37 10.54 1.76
CA LEU A 230 -9.19 11.06 2.86
C LEU A 230 -10.00 12.31 2.44
N VAL A 231 -9.43 13.16 1.59
CA VAL A 231 -10.15 14.33 1.05
C VAL A 231 -11.29 13.90 0.13
N GLU A 232 -11.04 12.92 -0.74
CA GLU A 232 -12.04 12.45 -1.71
C GLU A 232 -13.15 11.58 -1.08
N LEU A 233 -13.12 11.36 0.24
CA LEU A 233 -14.27 10.83 0.99
C LEU A 233 -15.45 11.82 1.06
N ILE A 234 -15.17 13.11 0.91
CA ILE A 234 -16.18 14.17 0.93
C ILE A 234 -16.82 14.24 -0.45
N GLU A 235 -18.15 14.41 -0.51
CA GLU A 235 -18.89 14.42 -1.77
C GLU A 235 -18.66 15.69 -2.61
N GLU A 236 -18.15 16.76 -2.00
CA GLU A 236 -17.89 18.03 -2.70
C GLU A 236 -16.68 17.92 -3.65
N PRO A 237 -16.83 18.25 -4.95
CA PRO A 237 -15.75 18.13 -5.90
C PRO A 237 -14.69 19.23 -5.68
N LEU A 238 -13.43 18.83 -5.60
CA LEU A 238 -12.32 19.78 -5.47
C LEU A 238 -12.25 20.75 -6.66
N PRO A 239 -12.00 22.05 -6.45
CA PRO A 239 -11.72 23.02 -7.52
C PRO A 239 -10.53 22.58 -8.39
N VAL A 240 -10.51 22.93 -9.68
CA VAL A 240 -9.47 22.46 -10.62
C VAL A 240 -8.06 22.82 -10.18
N SER A 241 -7.84 24.04 -9.69
CA SER A 241 -6.55 24.52 -9.16
C SER A 241 -6.07 23.75 -7.93
N MET A 242 -6.95 23.00 -7.28
CA MET A 242 -6.65 22.19 -6.09
C MET A 242 -6.33 20.73 -6.41
N ARG A 243 -6.24 20.34 -7.69
CA ARG A 243 -6.03 18.95 -8.15
C ARG A 243 -4.60 18.64 -8.57
N LEU A 244 -3.61 19.03 -7.76
CA LEU A 244 -2.18 18.78 -8.06
C LEU A 244 -1.86 17.29 -8.22
N HIS A 245 -2.56 16.41 -7.51
CA HIS A 245 -2.44 14.96 -7.67
C HIS A 245 -2.76 14.50 -9.09
N LEU A 246 -3.72 15.14 -9.78
CA LEU A 246 -4.02 14.82 -11.18
C LEU A 246 -2.86 15.22 -12.10
N ARG A 247 -2.12 16.30 -11.79
CA ARG A 247 -0.90 16.65 -12.55
C ARG A 247 0.14 15.54 -12.43
N ILE A 248 0.33 14.99 -11.22
CA ILE A 248 1.23 13.84 -11.00
C ILE A 248 0.74 12.64 -11.80
N LEU A 249 -0.54 12.29 -11.70
CA LEU A 249 -1.08 11.10 -12.32
C LEU A 249 -1.21 11.20 -13.85
N GLN A 250 -1.47 12.38 -14.43
CA GLN A 250 -1.64 12.53 -15.87
C GLN A 250 -0.32 12.80 -16.60
N ASN A 251 0.65 13.42 -15.94
CA ASN A 251 1.98 13.62 -16.51
C ASN A 251 2.81 12.34 -16.42
N ASP A 252 3.09 11.71 -17.55
CA ASP A 252 3.84 10.45 -17.62
C ASP A 252 5.22 10.54 -16.95
N ARG A 253 5.88 11.70 -17.03
CA ARG A 253 7.18 11.93 -16.38
C ARG A 253 7.03 11.96 -14.86
N ALA A 254 6.13 12.79 -14.34
CA ALA A 254 5.90 12.88 -12.89
C ALA A 254 5.43 11.56 -12.31
N ARG A 255 4.47 10.89 -12.97
CA ARG A 255 3.97 9.57 -12.60
C ARG A 255 5.08 8.53 -12.56
N THR A 256 5.89 8.44 -13.62
CA THR A 256 6.98 7.46 -13.68
C THR A 256 8.04 7.70 -12.62
N SER A 257 8.42 8.95 -12.37
CA SER A 257 9.35 9.31 -11.31
C SER A 257 8.80 8.92 -9.94
N TRP A 258 7.55 9.29 -9.64
CA TRP A 258 6.89 8.92 -8.39
C TRP A 258 6.85 7.39 -8.18
N ILE A 259 6.44 6.63 -9.18
CA ILE A 259 6.34 5.16 -9.07
C ILE A 259 7.72 4.54 -8.77
N ARG A 260 8.79 5.04 -9.38
CA ARG A 260 10.14 4.52 -9.16
C ARG A 260 10.67 4.84 -7.76
N LEU A 261 10.33 6.02 -7.23
CA LEU A 261 10.70 6.42 -5.87
C LEU A 261 9.87 5.67 -4.83
N HIS A 262 8.58 5.46 -5.09
CA HIS A 262 7.66 4.80 -4.17
C HIS A 262 7.85 3.28 -4.13
N ILE A 263 8.03 2.64 -5.28
CA ILE A 263 8.13 1.19 -5.42
C ILE A 263 9.61 0.83 -5.60
N HIS A 264 10.34 0.80 -4.48
CA HIS A 264 11.71 0.32 -4.43
C HIS A 264 11.80 -1.09 -5.05
N TYR A 265 12.67 -1.23 -6.06
CA TYR A 265 13.18 -2.50 -6.58
C TYR A 265 12.16 -3.65 -6.66
N SER A 266 11.20 -3.56 -7.59
CA SER A 266 10.65 -4.78 -8.17
C SER A 266 11.47 -5.15 -9.39
N HIS A 267 12.11 -6.32 -9.36
CA HIS A 267 12.87 -6.91 -10.47
C HIS A 267 12.04 -7.13 -11.76
N PHE A 268 10.75 -6.81 -11.70
CA PHE A 268 9.81 -6.81 -12.82
C PHE A 268 9.86 -5.46 -13.54
N GLY A 269 10.92 -5.22 -14.32
CA GLY A 269 11.05 -4.00 -15.13
C GLY A 269 9.83 -3.76 -16.03
N GLY A 270 9.25 -2.54 -15.99
CA GLY A 270 8.30 -2.01 -16.98
C GLY A 270 7.03 -1.30 -16.47
N TRP A 271 7.06 -0.70 -15.28
CA TRP A 271 6.00 0.19 -14.74
C TRP A 271 5.62 1.40 -15.63
N GLN A 272 6.40 1.65 -16.69
CA GLN A 272 6.34 2.83 -17.56
C GLN A 272 5.04 2.96 -18.38
N ASN A 273 4.18 1.94 -18.43
CA ASN A 273 2.96 1.93 -19.27
C ASN A 273 1.63 2.02 -18.50
N SER A 274 1.66 2.22 -17.18
CA SER A 274 0.44 2.33 -16.37
C SER A 274 -0.25 3.68 -16.57
N THR A 275 -1.59 3.72 -16.69
CA THR A 275 -2.37 4.94 -16.94
C THR A 275 -2.64 5.74 -15.66
N ALA A 276 -3.01 7.02 -15.80
CA ALA A 276 -3.51 7.84 -14.69
C ALA A 276 -4.70 7.16 -13.99
N LEU A 277 -5.64 6.64 -14.78
CA LEU A 277 -6.84 5.95 -14.30
C LEU A 277 -6.50 4.70 -13.48
N TYR A 278 -5.51 3.92 -13.91
CA TYR A 278 -5.03 2.74 -13.15
C TYR A 278 -4.59 3.12 -11.73
N TRP A 279 -3.78 4.18 -11.59
CA TRP A 279 -3.27 4.60 -10.28
C TRP A 279 -4.33 5.27 -9.43
N ALA A 280 -5.18 6.12 -10.02
CA ALA A 280 -6.31 6.69 -9.30
C ALA A 280 -7.21 5.58 -8.74
N ALA A 281 -7.44 4.51 -9.53
CA ALA A 281 -8.24 3.37 -9.12
C ALA A 281 -7.57 2.53 -8.01
N PHE A 282 -6.26 2.28 -8.12
CA PHE A 282 -5.48 1.55 -7.11
C PHE A 282 -5.40 2.29 -5.76
N LEU A 283 -5.41 3.62 -5.80
CA LEU A 283 -5.25 4.50 -4.63
C LEU A 283 -6.59 4.93 -3.98
N ASP A 284 -7.73 4.41 -4.44
CA ASP A 284 -9.09 4.79 -3.99
C ASP A 284 -9.43 6.29 -4.21
N LEU A 285 -8.91 6.91 -5.26
CA LEU A 285 -9.20 8.31 -5.59
C LEU A 285 -10.49 8.43 -6.41
N ARG A 286 -11.64 8.34 -5.74
CA ARG A 286 -12.98 8.23 -6.35
C ARG A 286 -13.34 9.41 -7.26
N GLN A 287 -13.14 10.64 -6.79
CA GLN A 287 -13.43 11.83 -7.58
C GLN A 287 -12.47 11.89 -8.78
N SER A 288 -11.20 11.56 -8.55
CA SER A 288 -10.20 11.50 -9.60
C SER A 288 -10.54 10.48 -10.68
N VAL A 289 -10.98 9.27 -10.29
CA VAL A 289 -11.44 8.22 -11.22
C VAL A 289 -12.63 8.74 -12.03
N SER A 290 -13.64 9.33 -11.36
CA SER A 290 -14.81 9.90 -12.05
C SER A 290 -14.42 10.98 -13.06
N LEU A 291 -13.50 11.88 -12.69
CA LEU A 291 -13.00 12.93 -13.58
C LEU A 291 -12.22 12.37 -14.77
N LEU A 292 -11.39 11.35 -14.54
CA LEU A 292 -10.59 10.71 -15.58
C LEU A 292 -11.47 9.94 -16.58
N CYS A 293 -12.47 9.21 -16.09
CA CYS A 293 -13.48 8.52 -16.91
C CYS A 293 -14.31 9.47 -17.77
N ASN A 294 -14.65 10.65 -17.25
CA ASN A 294 -15.49 11.65 -17.94
C ASN A 294 -14.70 12.67 -18.79
N SER A 295 -13.37 12.59 -18.80
CA SER A 295 -12.54 13.56 -19.53
C SER A 295 -12.69 13.38 -21.06
N LYS A 296 -12.73 14.49 -21.81
CA LYS A 296 -12.94 14.49 -23.28
C LYS A 296 -11.81 13.79 -24.08
N SER A 297 -10.67 13.49 -23.45
CA SER A 297 -9.70 12.58 -24.05
C SER A 297 -10.24 11.17 -23.85
N SER A 298 -10.68 10.53 -24.93
CA SER A 298 -11.12 9.14 -24.99
C SER A 298 -10.02 8.18 -24.49
N GLN A 299 -9.75 8.18 -23.19
CA GLN A 299 -8.90 7.18 -22.56
C GLN A 299 -9.68 5.88 -22.61
N ASP A 300 -9.09 4.89 -23.28
CA ASP A 300 -9.56 3.52 -23.20
C ASP A 300 -9.55 3.11 -21.71
N ILE A 301 -10.74 3.00 -21.10
CA ILE A 301 -10.93 2.62 -19.69
C ILE A 301 -10.34 1.23 -19.43
N ASN A 302 -10.30 0.40 -20.47
CA ASN A 302 -9.78 -0.95 -20.47
C ASN A 302 -8.31 -1.00 -20.87
N LYS A 303 -7.66 0.17 -21.06
CA LYS A 303 -6.25 0.25 -21.42
C LYS A 303 -5.42 -0.50 -20.38
N ALA A 304 -4.62 -1.41 -20.90
CA ALA A 304 -3.83 -2.28 -20.06
C ALA A 304 -2.81 -1.46 -19.22
N GLY A 305 -2.95 -1.49 -17.90
CA GLY A 305 -1.88 -1.32 -16.94
C GLY A 305 -0.99 -2.57 -16.84
N ARG A 306 -0.33 -2.77 -15.68
CA ARG A 306 0.64 -3.87 -15.49
C ARG A 306 0.17 -5.01 -14.60
N LEU A 307 0.38 -4.92 -13.28
CA LEU A 307 0.23 -6.07 -12.37
C LEU A 307 -1.20 -6.61 -12.35
N HIS A 308 -2.15 -5.69 -12.20
CA HIS A 308 -3.58 -5.99 -12.27
C HIS A 308 -4.16 -5.74 -13.67
N CYS A 309 -3.34 -5.37 -14.64
CA CYS A 309 -3.69 -5.06 -16.03
C CYS A 309 -4.81 -4.05 -16.33
N THR A 310 -5.85 -3.79 -15.54
CA THR A 310 -6.83 -2.72 -15.83
C THR A 310 -7.11 -1.90 -14.59
N ALA A 311 -7.70 -0.71 -14.74
CA ALA A 311 -8.13 0.09 -13.60
C ALA A 311 -9.16 -0.66 -12.75
N LEU A 312 -10.09 -1.39 -13.39
CA LEU A 312 -11.11 -2.18 -12.71
C LEU A 312 -10.48 -3.27 -11.83
N GLN A 313 -9.53 -4.03 -12.39
CA GLN A 313 -8.84 -5.07 -11.65
C GLN A 313 -7.92 -4.51 -10.54
N ALA A 314 -7.35 -3.33 -10.72
CA ALA A 314 -6.55 -2.65 -9.68
C ALA A 314 -7.41 -2.16 -8.51
N ALA A 315 -8.59 -1.58 -8.79
CA ALA A 315 -9.57 -1.24 -7.76
C ALA A 315 -10.08 -2.49 -7.05
N THR A 316 -10.36 -3.54 -7.82
CA THR A 316 -10.84 -4.82 -7.31
C THR A 316 -9.81 -5.47 -6.39
N SER A 317 -8.52 -5.48 -6.77
CA SER A 317 -7.47 -6.06 -5.92
C SER A 317 -7.24 -5.31 -4.61
N ARG A 318 -7.62 -4.02 -4.55
CA ARG A 318 -7.50 -3.19 -3.36
C ARG A 318 -8.77 -3.17 -2.50
N GLY A 319 -9.87 -3.78 -2.96
CA GLY A 319 -11.14 -3.74 -2.26
C GLY A 319 -11.87 -2.39 -2.39
N ASN A 320 -11.54 -1.58 -3.39
CA ASN A 320 -12.07 -0.23 -3.56
C ASN A 320 -13.48 -0.25 -4.17
N GLU A 321 -14.48 -0.65 -3.38
CA GLU A 321 -15.88 -0.87 -3.81
C GLU A 321 -16.45 0.30 -4.63
N LYS A 322 -16.31 1.54 -4.14
CA LYS A 322 -16.90 2.70 -4.81
C LYS A 322 -16.21 3.02 -6.14
N VAL A 323 -14.91 2.79 -6.23
CA VAL A 323 -14.16 2.94 -7.49
C VAL A 323 -14.58 1.86 -8.49
N VAL A 324 -14.77 0.61 -8.05
CA VAL A 324 -15.28 -0.47 -8.91
C VAL A 324 -16.64 -0.09 -9.49
N GLU A 325 -17.56 0.42 -8.66
CA GLU A 325 -18.87 0.90 -9.11
C GLU A 325 -18.75 1.99 -10.20
N ILE A 326 -17.90 3.01 -9.96
CA ILE A 326 -17.67 4.10 -10.93
C ILE A 326 -17.11 3.58 -12.25
N LEU A 327 -16.13 2.66 -12.21
CA LEU A 327 -15.49 2.10 -13.39
C LEU A 327 -16.45 1.25 -14.22
N ILE A 328 -17.26 0.39 -13.57
CA ILE A 328 -18.29 -0.40 -14.24
C ILE A 328 -19.34 0.52 -14.88
N ALA A 329 -19.84 1.52 -14.13
CA ALA A 329 -20.80 2.49 -14.65
C ALA A 329 -20.24 3.32 -15.83
N SER A 330 -18.91 3.49 -15.89
CA SER A 330 -18.21 4.17 -16.98
C SER A 330 -17.91 3.26 -18.18
N GLY A 331 -18.27 1.97 -18.13
CA GLY A 331 -18.09 1.04 -19.26
C GLY A 331 -16.80 0.22 -19.21
N ALA A 332 -16.21 0.00 -18.03
CA ALA A 332 -15.12 -0.95 -17.89
C ALA A 332 -15.57 -2.38 -18.23
N ASP A 333 -14.73 -3.11 -18.99
CA ASP A 333 -14.95 -4.51 -19.36
C ASP A 333 -14.70 -5.42 -18.14
N VAL A 334 -15.79 -5.89 -17.53
CA VAL A 334 -15.77 -6.79 -16.37
C VAL A 334 -15.10 -8.15 -16.67
N ASN A 335 -15.03 -8.54 -17.95
CA ASN A 335 -14.50 -9.81 -18.41
C ASN A 335 -13.09 -9.70 -19.00
N CYS A 336 -12.41 -8.56 -18.82
CA CYS A 336 -11.06 -8.40 -19.31
C CYS A 336 -10.11 -9.46 -18.72
N LYS A 337 -9.50 -10.27 -19.60
CA LYS A 337 -8.65 -11.43 -19.24
C LYS A 337 -7.17 -11.04 -19.29
N ARG A 338 -6.68 -10.31 -18.29
CA ARG A 338 -5.31 -9.80 -18.26
C ARG A 338 -4.73 -9.78 -16.84
N GLY A 339 -3.41 -9.87 -16.72
CA GLY A 339 -2.71 -9.76 -15.43
C GLY A 339 -2.65 -11.09 -14.67
N SER A 340 -2.01 -11.09 -13.51
CA SER A 340 -1.73 -12.34 -12.77
C SER A 340 -2.99 -13.04 -12.24
N HIS A 341 -4.03 -12.27 -11.94
CA HIS A 341 -5.30 -12.80 -11.41
C HIS A 341 -6.29 -13.21 -12.51
N GLY A 342 -6.06 -12.87 -13.79
CA GLY A 342 -6.98 -13.17 -14.88
C GLY A 342 -8.05 -12.09 -15.08
N THR A 343 -9.22 -12.21 -14.45
CA THR A 343 -10.35 -11.27 -14.51
C THR A 343 -10.51 -10.49 -13.21
N ALA A 344 -11.36 -9.46 -13.20
CA ALA A 344 -11.73 -8.76 -11.96
C ALA A 344 -12.41 -9.73 -10.97
N LEU A 345 -13.29 -10.62 -11.44
CA LEU A 345 -14.00 -11.57 -10.58
C LEU A 345 -13.04 -12.55 -9.89
N GLN A 346 -12.05 -13.07 -10.64
CA GLN A 346 -11.00 -13.93 -10.06
C GLN A 346 -10.16 -13.18 -9.02
N ALA A 347 -9.83 -11.90 -9.24
CA ALA A 347 -9.10 -11.08 -8.26
C ALA A 347 -9.93 -10.83 -6.99
N ALA A 348 -11.21 -10.47 -7.14
CA ALA A 348 -12.12 -10.28 -6.01
C ALA A 348 -12.28 -11.56 -5.19
N ALA A 349 -12.40 -12.70 -5.89
CA ALA A 349 -12.57 -14.00 -5.26
C ALA A 349 -11.32 -14.49 -4.55
N PHE A 350 -10.13 -14.26 -5.12
CA PHE A 350 -8.85 -14.59 -4.49
C PHE A 350 -8.60 -13.79 -3.19
N LEU A 351 -9.10 -12.56 -3.10
CA LEU A 351 -8.87 -11.66 -1.97
C LEU A 351 -10.06 -11.57 -1.00
N GLY A 352 -11.17 -12.25 -1.29
CA GLY A 352 -12.33 -12.33 -0.42
C GLY A 352 -13.24 -11.10 -0.42
N HIS A 353 -13.19 -10.27 -1.46
CA HIS A 353 -13.97 -9.01 -1.53
C HIS A 353 -15.43 -9.27 -1.93
N THR A 354 -16.24 -9.80 -1.01
CA THR A 354 -17.62 -10.28 -1.25
C THR A 354 -18.49 -9.32 -2.03
N LYS A 355 -18.62 -8.06 -1.60
CA LYS A 355 -19.45 -7.07 -2.30
C LYS A 355 -18.97 -6.78 -3.72
N ILE A 356 -17.67 -6.85 -3.98
CA ILE A 356 -17.13 -6.67 -5.33
C ILE A 356 -17.45 -7.89 -6.20
N VAL A 357 -17.40 -9.11 -5.63
CA VAL A 357 -17.86 -10.33 -6.30
C VAL A 357 -19.32 -10.18 -6.71
N ASP A 358 -20.21 -9.77 -5.79
CA ASP A 358 -21.63 -9.49 -6.09
C ASP A 358 -21.78 -8.47 -7.23
N MET A 359 -21.08 -7.33 -7.13
CA MET A 359 -21.15 -6.26 -8.12
C MET A 359 -20.72 -6.74 -9.52
N LEU A 360 -19.63 -7.50 -9.60
CA LEU A 360 -19.11 -8.01 -10.87
C LEU A 360 -20.04 -9.05 -11.50
N MET A 361 -20.57 -9.99 -10.72
CA MET A 361 -21.55 -10.97 -11.21
C MET A 361 -22.84 -10.29 -11.68
N ALA A 362 -23.34 -9.30 -10.93
CA ALA A 362 -24.52 -8.53 -11.31
C ALA A 362 -24.34 -7.74 -12.62
N ASN A 363 -23.09 -7.46 -13.01
CA ASN A 363 -22.73 -6.78 -14.26
C ASN A 363 -22.20 -7.73 -15.35
N GLY A 364 -22.49 -9.04 -15.25
CA GLY A 364 -22.24 -10.00 -16.32
C GLY A 364 -20.81 -10.56 -16.37
N ALA A 365 -20.10 -10.58 -15.24
CA ALA A 365 -18.84 -11.30 -15.14
C ALA A 365 -19.03 -12.82 -15.37
N ASP A 366 -18.18 -13.41 -16.21
CA ASP A 366 -18.15 -14.85 -16.49
C ASP A 366 -17.59 -15.61 -15.29
N VAL A 367 -18.49 -16.23 -14.52
CA VAL A 367 -18.20 -16.99 -13.29
C VAL A 367 -17.23 -18.15 -13.55
N ASN A 368 -17.24 -18.72 -14.75
CA ASN A 368 -16.45 -19.90 -15.12
C ASN A 368 -15.21 -19.55 -15.96
N CYS A 369 -14.87 -18.27 -16.09
CA CYS A 369 -13.70 -17.85 -16.83
C CYS A 369 -12.41 -18.40 -16.18
N ASP A 370 -11.59 -19.09 -16.98
CA ASP A 370 -10.23 -19.48 -16.64
C ASP A 370 -9.23 -18.57 -17.36
N ALA A 371 -8.72 -17.56 -16.65
CA ALA A 371 -7.74 -16.61 -17.20
C ALA A 371 -6.59 -16.29 -16.24
N GLY A 372 -6.70 -16.68 -14.96
CA GLY A 372 -5.72 -16.36 -13.92
C GLY A 372 -4.80 -17.53 -13.55
N SER A 373 -3.73 -17.24 -12.81
CA SER A 373 -2.81 -18.26 -12.30
C SER A 373 -3.44 -19.22 -11.27
N PHE A 374 -4.59 -18.88 -10.69
CA PHE A 374 -5.20 -19.63 -9.60
C PHE A 374 -6.47 -20.41 -9.97
N GLY A 375 -6.92 -20.35 -11.23
CA GLY A 375 -8.20 -20.98 -11.56
C GLY A 375 -9.30 -20.04 -11.97
N THR A 376 -10.50 -20.60 -12.06
CA THR A 376 -11.77 -19.86 -12.00
C THR A 376 -11.90 -19.10 -10.68
N ALA A 377 -12.90 -18.22 -10.58
CA ALA A 377 -13.17 -17.51 -9.33
C ALA A 377 -13.42 -18.47 -8.16
N LEU A 378 -14.08 -19.60 -8.40
CA LEU A 378 -14.37 -20.59 -7.37
C LEU A 378 -13.11 -21.28 -6.85
N GLN A 379 -12.19 -21.65 -7.76
CA GLN A 379 -10.90 -22.22 -7.39
C GLN A 379 -10.07 -21.24 -6.56
N SER A 380 -10.01 -19.96 -6.96
CA SER A 380 -9.33 -18.90 -6.20
C SER A 380 -9.91 -18.71 -4.80
N ALA A 381 -11.24 -18.62 -4.67
CA ALA A 381 -11.90 -18.47 -3.37
C ALA A 381 -11.70 -19.70 -2.46
N ALA A 382 -11.79 -20.91 -3.02
CA ALA A 382 -11.60 -22.15 -2.30
C ALA A 382 -10.14 -22.32 -1.82
N TRP A 383 -9.17 -21.90 -2.63
CA TRP A 383 -7.76 -21.89 -2.25
C TRP A 383 -7.48 -20.96 -1.06
N CYS A 384 -8.06 -19.76 -1.07
CA CYS A 384 -7.84 -18.75 -0.03
C CYS A 384 -8.76 -18.88 1.19
N GLY A 385 -9.75 -19.77 1.18
CA GLY A 385 -10.62 -20.00 2.35
C GLY A 385 -11.81 -19.05 2.45
N HIS A 386 -12.22 -18.40 1.35
CA HIS A 386 -13.29 -17.40 1.36
C HIS A 386 -14.67 -18.06 1.23
N GLU A 387 -15.18 -18.61 2.33
CA GLU A 387 -16.44 -19.38 2.37
C GLU A 387 -17.65 -18.64 1.79
N VAL A 388 -17.83 -17.36 2.14
CA VAL A 388 -18.98 -16.56 1.65
C VAL A 388 -18.90 -16.38 0.14
N VAL A 389 -17.70 -16.15 -0.40
CA VAL A 389 -17.48 -16.04 -1.84
C VAL A 389 -17.74 -17.37 -2.54
N VAL A 390 -17.34 -18.50 -1.94
CA VAL A 390 -17.64 -19.83 -2.47
C VAL A 390 -19.15 -20.05 -2.58
N ASP A 391 -19.91 -19.73 -1.54
CA ASP A 391 -21.38 -19.87 -1.55
C ASP A 391 -22.01 -19.03 -2.67
N MET A 392 -21.56 -17.78 -2.79
CA MET A 392 -22.03 -16.85 -3.83
C MET A 392 -21.75 -17.38 -5.24
N LEU A 393 -20.54 -17.87 -5.49
CA LEU A 393 -20.15 -18.38 -6.81
C LEU A 393 -20.90 -19.65 -7.17
N ILE A 394 -21.08 -20.59 -6.23
CA ILE A 394 -21.88 -21.82 -6.45
C ILE A 394 -23.33 -21.44 -6.76
N ALA A 395 -23.92 -20.53 -5.99
CA ALA A 395 -25.29 -20.05 -6.22
C ALA A 395 -25.47 -19.38 -7.59
N ASN A 396 -24.40 -18.83 -8.17
CA ASN A 396 -24.37 -18.21 -9.50
C ASN A 396 -23.84 -19.14 -10.60
N GLY A 397 -23.86 -20.46 -10.39
CA GLY A 397 -23.58 -21.45 -11.44
C GLY A 397 -22.10 -21.70 -11.73
N ALA A 398 -21.23 -21.48 -10.74
CA ALA A 398 -19.83 -21.90 -10.84
C ALA A 398 -19.72 -23.42 -11.03
N ASP A 399 -18.91 -23.84 -11.99
CA ASP A 399 -18.58 -25.25 -12.22
C ASP A 399 -17.63 -25.75 -11.12
N ILE A 400 -18.20 -26.45 -10.14
CA ILE A 400 -17.48 -27.05 -9.02
C ILE A 400 -16.45 -28.09 -9.46
N ARG A 401 -16.52 -28.58 -10.71
CA ARG A 401 -15.68 -29.66 -11.26
C ARG A 401 -14.63 -29.18 -12.21
N TYR A 402 -14.60 -27.88 -12.47
CA TYR A 402 -13.65 -27.32 -13.39
C TYR A 402 -12.24 -27.75 -12.99
N HIS A 403 -11.55 -28.40 -13.93
CA HIS A 403 -10.22 -28.93 -13.73
C HIS A 403 -9.21 -28.07 -14.50
N ALA A 404 -8.45 -27.27 -13.77
CA ALA A 404 -7.38 -26.47 -14.32
C ALA A 404 -6.08 -27.29 -14.45
N ASN A 405 -5.30 -27.05 -15.50
CA ASN A 405 -3.98 -27.69 -15.68
C ASN A 405 -2.88 -27.01 -14.82
N ARG A 406 -3.08 -26.91 -13.50
CA ARG A 406 -2.16 -26.27 -12.52
C ARG A 406 -2.43 -26.76 -11.09
N ILE A 407 -1.53 -26.43 -10.15
CA ILE A 407 -1.64 -26.82 -8.72
C ILE A 407 -2.93 -26.26 -8.13
N GLY A 408 -3.67 -27.07 -7.35
CA GLY A 408 -5.04 -26.73 -6.92
C GLY A 408 -6.05 -26.88 -8.05
N SER A 409 -5.89 -27.95 -8.84
CA SER A 409 -6.57 -28.15 -10.13
C SER A 409 -8.09 -28.14 -10.05
N THR A 410 -8.69 -28.35 -8.87
CA THR A 410 -10.12 -28.17 -8.59
C THR A 410 -10.32 -27.38 -7.31
N ALA A 411 -11.51 -26.78 -7.14
CA ALA A 411 -11.85 -26.07 -5.90
C ALA A 411 -11.69 -26.97 -4.66
N LEU A 412 -12.09 -28.24 -4.76
CA LEU A 412 -11.96 -29.25 -3.71
C LEU A 412 -10.50 -29.51 -3.33
N THR A 413 -9.64 -29.69 -4.34
CA THR A 413 -8.20 -29.91 -4.08
C THR A 413 -7.52 -28.68 -3.48
N GLY A 414 -7.91 -27.46 -3.90
CA GLY A 414 -7.36 -26.22 -3.38
C GLY A 414 -7.75 -25.97 -1.92
N SER A 415 -9.02 -26.21 -1.57
CA SER A 415 -9.50 -26.10 -0.18
C SER A 415 -8.91 -27.19 0.71
N ALA A 416 -8.81 -28.42 0.21
CA ALA A 416 -8.22 -29.54 0.96
C ALA A 416 -6.73 -29.32 1.25
N MET A 417 -5.96 -28.82 0.28
CA MET A 417 -4.53 -28.55 0.46
C MET A 417 -4.27 -27.44 1.51
N ASN A 418 -5.12 -26.41 1.55
CA ASN A 418 -4.94 -25.27 2.46
C ASN A 418 -5.69 -25.40 3.79
N GLY A 419 -6.37 -26.53 4.04
CA GLY A 419 -7.00 -26.80 5.35
C GLY A 419 -8.39 -26.19 5.53
N HIS A 420 -9.06 -25.80 4.45
CA HIS A 420 -10.38 -25.14 4.51
C HIS A 420 -11.53 -26.16 4.61
N GLY A 421 -11.64 -26.82 5.76
CA GLY A 421 -12.60 -27.92 6.00
C GLY A 421 -14.05 -27.56 5.68
N ASN A 422 -14.56 -26.43 6.14
CA ASN A 422 -15.93 -25.99 5.84
C ASN A 422 -16.21 -25.89 4.33
N ILE A 423 -15.22 -25.46 3.53
CA ILE A 423 -15.35 -25.39 2.07
C ILE A 423 -15.35 -26.80 1.47
N VAL A 424 -14.50 -27.70 1.98
CA VAL A 424 -14.51 -29.11 1.59
C VAL A 424 -15.89 -29.72 1.83
N SER A 425 -16.44 -29.58 3.05
CA SER A 425 -17.77 -30.11 3.38
C SER A 425 -18.86 -29.57 2.47
N LYS A 426 -18.82 -28.27 2.17
CA LYS A 426 -19.77 -27.63 1.24
C LYS A 426 -19.66 -28.20 -0.17
N LEU A 427 -18.45 -28.29 -0.72
CA LEU A 427 -18.23 -28.79 -2.07
C LEU A 427 -18.65 -30.26 -2.20
N LEU A 428 -18.36 -31.09 -1.19
CA LEU A 428 -18.79 -32.49 -1.13
C LEU A 428 -20.32 -32.62 -1.04
N LYS A 429 -20.97 -31.82 -0.20
CA LYS A 429 -22.43 -31.84 -0.06
C LYS A 429 -23.14 -31.46 -1.36
N VAL A 430 -22.70 -30.39 -2.03
CA VAL A 430 -23.27 -29.96 -3.32
C VAL A 430 -23.13 -31.04 -4.39
N ASP A 431 -22.07 -31.85 -4.34
CA ASP A 431 -21.88 -32.99 -5.24
C ASP A 431 -22.88 -34.12 -4.98
N VAL A 432 -23.01 -34.52 -3.70
CA VAL A 432 -23.91 -35.59 -3.25
C VAL A 432 -25.36 -35.27 -3.61
N ASP A 433 -25.79 -34.03 -3.38
CA ASP A 433 -27.14 -33.57 -3.67
C ASP A 433 -27.46 -33.61 -5.18
N ASN A 434 -26.46 -33.42 -6.05
CA ASN A 434 -26.64 -33.39 -7.50
C ASN A 434 -26.66 -34.76 -8.20
N ARG A 435 -26.45 -35.88 -7.48
CA ARG A 435 -26.63 -37.33 -7.84
C ARG A 435 -26.15 -37.83 -9.22
N THR A 436 -25.56 -36.98 -10.05
CA THR A 436 -25.10 -37.22 -11.43
C THR A 436 -23.60 -36.96 -11.56
N LEU A 437 -23.00 -36.49 -10.47
CA LEU A 437 -21.71 -35.87 -10.48
C LEU A 437 -20.80 -36.73 -9.60
N ASN A 438 -19.88 -37.54 -10.14
CA ASN A 438 -18.84 -38.23 -9.35
C ASN A 438 -17.45 -37.56 -9.45
N PHE A 439 -16.88 -37.03 -8.36
CA PHE A 439 -15.52 -36.45 -8.29
C PHE A 439 -14.38 -37.50 -8.30
N ARG A 440 -14.61 -38.70 -8.84
CA ARG A 440 -13.70 -39.86 -8.75
C ARG A 440 -12.21 -39.55 -9.01
N SER A 441 -11.89 -38.66 -9.95
CA SER A 441 -10.50 -38.27 -10.24
C SER A 441 -9.94 -37.17 -9.32
N GLY A 442 -10.79 -36.33 -8.73
CA GLY A 442 -10.39 -35.22 -7.85
C GLY A 442 -10.33 -35.57 -6.36
N LEU A 443 -11.13 -36.55 -5.91
CA LEU A 443 -11.18 -36.98 -4.50
C LEU A 443 -9.85 -37.56 -4.00
N GLY A 444 -9.23 -38.45 -4.78
CA GLY A 444 -7.93 -39.03 -4.43
C GLY A 444 -6.83 -37.95 -4.35
N THR A 445 -6.82 -36.99 -5.29
CA THR A 445 -5.89 -35.87 -5.23
C THR A 445 -6.16 -34.96 -4.02
N ALA A 446 -7.42 -34.68 -3.69
CA ALA A 446 -7.76 -33.88 -2.52
C ALA A 446 -7.31 -34.57 -1.23
N LEU A 447 -7.51 -35.90 -1.14
CA LEU A 447 -7.06 -36.71 0.00
C LEU A 447 -5.55 -36.70 0.13
N TYR A 448 -4.83 -36.93 -0.96
CA TYR A 448 -3.36 -36.84 -0.99
C TYR A 448 -2.87 -35.47 -0.51
N GLN A 449 -3.48 -34.38 -0.98
CA GLN A 449 -3.09 -33.03 -0.58
C GLN A 449 -3.38 -32.71 0.89
N ALA A 450 -4.55 -33.14 1.39
CA ALA A 450 -4.89 -33.00 2.80
C ALA A 450 -3.94 -33.82 3.69
N ALA A 451 -3.62 -35.04 3.27
CA ALA A 451 -2.71 -35.93 3.97
C ALA A 451 -1.29 -35.36 4.02
N ARG A 452 -0.76 -34.86 2.89
CA ARG A 452 0.55 -34.20 2.77
C ARG A 452 0.68 -32.94 3.62
N LYS A 453 -0.42 -32.29 3.97
CA LYS A 453 -0.44 -31.04 4.75
C LYS A 453 -0.91 -31.22 6.19
N GLY A 454 -1.24 -32.44 6.60
CA GLY A 454 -1.58 -32.76 7.98
C GLY A 454 -3.04 -32.46 8.36
N HIS A 455 -3.96 -32.31 7.40
CA HIS A 455 -5.34 -31.88 7.67
C HIS A 455 -6.26 -33.05 8.05
N GLU A 456 -6.14 -33.52 9.30
CA GLU A 456 -6.83 -34.73 9.83
C GLU A 456 -8.35 -34.77 9.59
N GLN A 457 -9.05 -33.66 9.88
CA GLN A 457 -10.50 -33.58 9.74
C GLN A 457 -10.94 -33.70 8.28
N ILE A 458 -10.18 -33.09 7.36
CA ILE A 458 -10.44 -33.13 5.92
C ILE A 458 -10.18 -34.55 5.38
N VAL A 459 -9.12 -35.20 5.86
CA VAL A 459 -8.82 -36.59 5.52
C VAL A 459 -9.98 -37.50 5.95
N GLU A 460 -10.45 -37.37 7.19
CA GLU A 460 -11.60 -38.15 7.69
C GLU A 460 -12.86 -37.93 6.84
N GLU A 461 -13.18 -36.69 6.51
CA GLU A 461 -14.35 -36.35 5.69
C GLU A 461 -14.26 -36.91 4.26
N LEU A 462 -13.10 -36.80 3.62
CA LEU A 462 -12.85 -37.34 2.28
C LEU A 462 -12.98 -38.88 2.25
N PHE A 463 -12.57 -39.57 3.31
CA PHE A 463 -12.81 -41.02 3.44
C PHE A 463 -14.28 -41.39 3.55
N GLN A 464 -15.07 -40.61 4.31
CA GLN A 464 -16.49 -40.89 4.48
C GLN A 464 -17.28 -40.83 3.17
N VAL A 465 -16.83 -40.02 2.21
CA VAL A 465 -17.40 -39.93 0.86
C VAL A 465 -16.79 -40.92 -0.14
N GLY A 466 -15.89 -41.80 0.30
CA GLY A 466 -15.30 -42.87 -0.50
C GLY A 466 -14.11 -42.45 -1.36
N ALA A 467 -13.31 -41.47 -0.94
CA ALA A 467 -12.01 -41.20 -1.56
C ALA A 467 -11.10 -42.43 -1.45
N ASP A 468 -10.45 -42.79 -2.56
CA ASP A 468 -9.44 -43.85 -2.57
C ASP A 468 -8.21 -43.40 -1.77
N HIS A 469 -7.69 -44.27 -0.90
CA HIS A 469 -6.54 -43.97 -0.05
C HIS A 469 -5.29 -43.66 -0.88
N GLY A 470 -5.14 -44.24 -2.08
CA GLY A 470 -3.99 -44.04 -2.96
C GLY A 470 -2.65 -44.02 -2.19
N ASP A 471 -1.82 -43.02 -2.49
CA ASP A 471 -0.53 -42.76 -1.82
C ASP A 471 -0.66 -41.89 -0.55
N ALA A 472 -1.88 -41.67 -0.03
CA ALA A 472 -2.11 -40.77 1.11
C ALA A 472 -1.40 -41.26 2.39
N MET A 473 -1.30 -42.58 2.59
CA MET A 473 -0.56 -43.19 3.69
C MET A 473 0.95 -42.98 3.58
N GLU A 474 1.50 -43.15 2.37
CA GLU A 474 2.91 -42.94 2.11
C GLU A 474 3.29 -41.47 2.37
N ILE A 475 2.56 -40.54 1.76
CA ILE A 475 2.88 -39.10 1.90
C ILE A 475 2.67 -38.59 3.34
N ALA A 476 1.64 -39.07 4.05
CA ALA A 476 1.44 -38.69 5.45
C ALA A 476 2.57 -39.20 6.36
N THR A 477 3.12 -40.38 6.04
CA THR A 477 4.26 -40.95 6.76
C THR A 477 5.55 -40.20 6.44
N GLN A 478 5.81 -39.90 5.16
CA GLN A 478 6.96 -39.11 4.71
C GLN A 478 7.00 -37.71 5.35
N GLU A 479 5.85 -37.04 5.45
CA GLU A 479 5.73 -35.70 6.04
C GLU A 479 5.59 -35.73 7.59
N GLY A 480 5.53 -36.91 8.22
CA GLY A 480 5.50 -37.07 9.68
C GLY A 480 4.16 -36.73 10.36
N HIS A 481 3.05 -36.79 9.63
CA HIS A 481 1.71 -36.43 10.12
C HIS A 481 1.03 -37.58 10.86
N ALA A 482 1.46 -37.86 12.10
CA ALA A 482 1.01 -39.02 12.89
C ALA A 482 -0.52 -39.09 13.12
N GLY A 483 -1.20 -37.96 13.26
CA GLY A 483 -2.66 -37.96 13.43
C GLY A 483 -3.40 -38.32 12.14
N VAL A 484 -2.91 -37.85 10.99
CA VAL A 484 -3.42 -38.26 9.67
C VAL A 484 -3.21 -39.76 9.46
N VAL A 485 -2.03 -40.30 9.81
CA VAL A 485 -1.75 -41.75 9.75
C VAL A 485 -2.73 -42.53 10.62
N ARG A 486 -3.05 -42.06 11.84
CA ARG A 486 -4.05 -42.71 12.71
C ARG A 486 -5.44 -42.73 12.07
N VAL A 487 -5.85 -41.63 11.44
CA VAL A 487 -7.13 -41.56 10.70
C VAL A 487 -7.11 -42.54 9.52
N LEU A 488 -6.04 -42.55 8.73
CA LEU A 488 -5.87 -43.48 7.60
C LEU A 488 -5.97 -44.95 8.03
N ILE A 489 -5.29 -45.33 9.12
CA ILE A 489 -5.37 -46.69 9.70
C ILE A 489 -6.80 -46.99 10.18
N LYS A 490 -7.48 -46.04 10.84
CA LYS A 490 -8.87 -46.20 11.31
C LYS A 490 -9.82 -46.55 10.16
N TYR A 491 -9.60 -45.99 8.97
CA TYR A 491 -10.41 -46.25 7.77
C TYR A 491 -9.85 -47.37 6.87
N GLY A 492 -8.87 -48.15 7.34
CA GLY A 492 -8.41 -49.37 6.68
C GLY A 492 -7.36 -49.18 5.59
N ALA A 493 -6.70 -48.03 5.50
CA ALA A 493 -5.55 -47.85 4.62
C ALA A 493 -4.37 -48.72 5.11
N VAL A 494 -3.73 -49.45 4.18
CA VAL A 494 -2.57 -50.31 4.46
C VAL A 494 -1.30 -49.58 4.02
N TYR A 495 -0.29 -49.56 4.89
CA TYR A 495 1.06 -49.14 4.51
C TYR A 495 1.84 -50.38 4.05
N GLU A 496 2.10 -50.50 2.75
CA GLU A 496 3.10 -51.43 2.23
C GLU A 496 4.39 -50.63 2.02
N PRO A 497 5.44 -50.84 2.84
CA PRO A 497 6.71 -50.16 2.60
C PRO A 497 7.24 -50.57 1.23
N VAL A 498 7.46 -49.59 0.35
CA VAL A 498 8.24 -49.81 -0.87
C VAL A 498 9.66 -50.08 -0.40
N ASP A 499 10.15 -51.28 -0.65
CA ASP A 499 11.44 -51.81 -0.21
C ASP A 499 12.55 -50.74 -0.20
N GLU A 500 13.17 -50.53 0.97
CA GLU A 500 14.45 -49.85 1.07
C GLU A 500 15.49 -50.67 0.28
N VAL A 501 15.88 -50.20 -0.90
CA VAL A 501 16.97 -50.75 -1.72
C VAL A 501 18.16 -49.81 -1.74
#